data_AF-A0A820QNF3-F1
#
_entry.id   AF-A0A820QNF3-F1
#
_cell.length_a   1.000
_cell.length_b   1.000
_cell.length_c   1.000
_cell.angle_alpha   90.00
_cell.angle_beta   90.00
_cell.angle_gamma   90.00
#
_symmetry.space_group_name_H-M   'P 1'
#
loop_
_entity.id
_entity.type
_entity.pdbx_description
1 polymer ?
#
loop_
_entity_poly.entity_id
_entity_poly.type
_entity_poly.pdbx_seq_one_letter_code
_entity_poly.pdbx_strand_id
1 'polypeptide(L)'
;CDGYPHCQDRSDESNCSQTCSENQFRCATGKCIPKSWTCDNQNDCGDSSDEQNCHERTCDPLTQFTCPHTPGMCIPTAWRCDGQNGKN
;
A
#
# COMPACT_ATOMS: atom_id res chain seq x y z
N CYS A 1 8.64 -2.34 19.09
CA CYS A 1 8.81 -3.27 17.96
C CYS A 1 9.54 -2.65 16.78
N ASP A 2 10.67 -2.03 17.00
CA ASP A 2 11.53 -1.51 15.94
C ASP A 2 12.88 -2.21 15.94
N GLY A 3 13.00 -3.32 16.68
CA GLY A 3 14.25 -4.04 16.88
C GLY A 3 15.20 -3.34 17.86
N TYR A 4 14.84 -2.15 18.36
CA TYR A 4 15.60 -1.45 19.38
C TYR A 4 14.90 -1.63 20.73
N PRO A 5 15.52 -2.34 21.69
CA PRO A 5 14.91 -2.53 23.01
C PRO A 5 14.91 -1.22 23.78
N HIS A 6 13.74 -0.62 23.91
CA HIS A 6 13.49 0.55 24.74
C HIS A 6 13.20 0.17 26.19
N CYS A 7 12.78 -1.09 26.45
CA CYS A 7 12.63 -1.65 27.79
C CYS A 7 13.75 -2.63 28.15
N GLN A 8 14.16 -2.64 29.42
CA GLN A 8 15.25 -3.49 29.94
C GLN A 8 14.93 -4.99 29.81
N ASP A 9 13.65 -5.36 29.94
CA ASP A 9 13.13 -6.72 29.78
C ASP A 9 12.69 -7.03 28.35
N ARG A 10 12.91 -6.10 27.41
CA ARG A 10 12.54 -6.20 25.98
C ARG A 10 11.05 -6.47 25.74
N SER A 11 10.19 -6.13 26.71
CA SER A 11 8.76 -6.35 26.58
C SER A 11 8.14 -5.54 25.45
N ASP A 12 8.73 -4.38 25.15
CA ASP A 12 8.39 -3.52 24.02
C ASP A 12 8.65 -4.18 22.64
N GLU A 13 9.43 -5.26 22.62
CA GLU A 13 9.68 -6.14 21.47
C GLU A 13 9.02 -7.53 21.62
N SER A 14 8.43 -7.84 22.78
CA SER A 14 7.80 -9.13 23.07
C SER A 14 6.31 -9.10 22.70
N ASN A 15 5.80 -10.18 22.10
CA ASN A 15 4.43 -10.23 21.57
C ASN A 15 4.11 -9.10 20.57
N CYS A 16 5.15 -8.67 19.84
CA CYS A 16 4.90 -8.01 18.60
C CYS A 16 4.38 -9.05 17.63
N SER A 17 3.07 -9.07 17.41
CA SER A 17 2.53 -9.65 16.19
C SER A 17 3.15 -8.83 15.05
N GLN A 18 4.30 -9.27 14.54
CA GLN A 18 5.05 -8.61 13.46
C GLN A 18 4.31 -8.77 12.11
N THR A 19 3.01 -8.50 12.13
CA THR A 19 2.33 -7.90 11.01
C THR A 19 2.93 -6.50 10.89
N CYS A 20 3.45 -6.18 9.71
CA CYS A 20 4.00 -4.87 9.37
C CYS A 20 3.25 -3.71 10.04
N SER A 21 3.93 -2.57 10.29
CA SER A 21 3.29 -1.39 10.90
C SER A 21 1.96 -1.05 10.22
N GLU A 22 1.05 -0.37 10.89
CA GLU A 22 -0.30 -0.07 10.35
C GLU A 22 -0.25 0.62 8.97
N ASN A 23 0.83 1.33 8.66
CA ASN A 23 1.07 1.99 7.37
C ASN A 23 1.91 1.18 6.37
N GLN A 24 2.16 -0.09 6.65
CA GLN A 24 2.94 -1.00 5.82
C GLN A 24 2.09 -2.17 5.32
N PHE A 25 2.42 -2.65 4.13
CA PHE A 25 1.88 -3.84 3.52
C PHE A 25 2.87 -5.00 3.68
N ARG A 26 2.34 -6.18 3.96
CA ARG A 26 3.11 -7.41 4.11
C ARG A 26 3.10 -8.18 2.79
N CYS A 27 4.24 -8.24 2.14
CA CYS A 27 4.49 -9.09 0.98
C CYS A 27 4.29 -10.57 1.32
N ALA A 28 4.03 -11.42 0.32
CA ALA A 28 3.94 -12.87 0.54
C ALA A 28 5.29 -13.47 0.97
N THR A 29 6.41 -12.86 0.55
CA THR A 29 7.76 -13.13 1.07
C THR A 29 7.93 -12.81 2.56
N GLY A 30 7.00 -12.07 3.17
CA GLY A 30 7.08 -11.57 4.54
C GLY A 30 7.79 -10.23 4.69
N LYS A 31 8.29 -9.64 3.59
CA LYS A 31 8.83 -8.28 3.57
C LYS A 31 7.72 -7.26 3.88
N CYS A 32 8.07 -6.21 4.62
CA CYS A 32 7.19 -5.08 4.88
C CYS A 32 7.58 -3.92 3.99
N ILE A 33 6.65 -3.42 3.19
CA ILE A 33 6.82 -2.22 2.37
C ILE A 33 5.80 -1.16 2.79
N PRO A 34 6.00 0.14 2.51
CA PRO A 34 4.95 1.14 2.71
C PRO A 34 3.67 0.76 1.95
N LYS A 35 2.49 0.97 2.56
CA LYS A 35 1.20 0.78 1.86
C LYS A 35 1.05 1.67 0.63
N SER A 36 1.84 2.74 0.52
CA SER A 36 1.93 3.61 -0.65
C SER A 36 2.67 2.98 -1.83
N TRP A 37 3.44 1.92 -1.58
CA TRP A 37 4.22 1.18 -2.58
C TRP A 37 3.50 -0.12 -3.01
N THR A 38 2.24 -0.28 -2.63
CA THR A 38 1.42 -1.35 -3.19
C THR A 38 0.68 -0.79 -4.40
N CYS A 39 0.70 -1.50 -5.51
CA CYS A 39 0.06 -1.10 -6.75
C CYS A 39 0.64 0.18 -7.36
N ASP A 40 1.95 0.38 -7.22
CA ASP A 40 2.64 1.55 -7.75
C ASP A 40 3.37 1.26 -9.08
N ASN A 41 3.21 0.05 -9.63
CA ASN A 41 3.90 -0.51 -10.79
C ASN A 41 5.38 -0.82 -10.53
N GLN A 42 5.82 -0.90 -9.28
CA GLN A 42 7.15 -1.37 -8.91
C GLN A 42 7.07 -2.66 -8.10
N ASN A 43 8.06 -3.53 -8.31
CA ASN A 43 8.20 -4.75 -7.53
C ASN A 43 9.03 -4.46 -6.28
N ASP A 44 8.45 -3.76 -5.32
CA ASP A 44 9.07 -3.48 -4.03
C ASP A 44 9.09 -4.72 -3.14
N CYS A 45 8.16 -5.65 -3.30
CA CYS A 45 8.19 -6.91 -2.57
C CYS A 45 9.32 -7.86 -3.03
N GLY A 46 9.77 -7.77 -4.28
CA GLY A 46 10.73 -8.70 -4.90
C GLY A 46 10.05 -9.93 -5.52
N ASP A 47 8.88 -10.33 -5.01
CA ASP A 47 8.03 -11.40 -5.53
C ASP A 47 6.75 -10.90 -6.22
N SER A 48 6.63 -9.60 -6.47
CA SER A 48 5.51 -8.87 -7.08
C SER A 48 4.19 -8.93 -6.30
N SER A 49 4.22 -9.42 -5.04
CA SER A 49 3.03 -9.54 -4.19
C SER A 49 2.34 -8.22 -3.86
N ASP A 50 3.08 -7.12 -3.89
CA ASP A 50 2.60 -5.75 -3.81
C ASP A 50 1.83 -5.29 -5.05
N GLU A 51 2.15 -5.89 -6.20
CA GLU A 51 1.52 -5.62 -7.49
C GLU A 51 0.48 -6.70 -7.85
N GLN A 52 0.40 -7.78 -7.07
CA GLN A 52 -0.64 -8.81 -7.20
C GLN A 52 -1.94 -8.33 -6.53
N ASN A 53 -3.10 -8.56 -7.17
CA ASN A 53 -4.43 -8.19 -6.65
C ASN A 53 -4.71 -6.69 -6.49
N CYS A 54 -4.04 -5.83 -7.28
CA CYS A 54 -4.43 -4.42 -7.41
C CYS A 54 -5.85 -4.18 -7.97
N HIS A 55 -6.47 -5.23 -8.52
CA HIS A 55 -7.87 -5.23 -8.95
C HIS A 55 -8.87 -5.31 -7.78
N GLU A 56 -8.48 -5.87 -6.64
CA GLU A 56 -9.33 -6.00 -5.44
C GLU A 56 -9.35 -4.68 -4.64
N ARG A 57 -8.33 -3.83 -4.82
CA ARG A 57 -8.38 -2.40 -4.51
C ARG A 57 -9.20 -1.70 -5.60
N THR A 58 -10.47 -2.05 -5.69
CA THR A 58 -11.42 -1.24 -6.47
C THR A 58 -11.41 0.14 -5.82
N CYS A 59 -10.97 1.15 -6.58
CA CYS A 59 -11.13 2.55 -6.19
C CYS A 59 -12.52 2.72 -5.60
N ASP A 60 -12.63 3.44 -4.48
CA ASP A 60 -13.91 3.59 -3.78
C ASP A 60 -14.99 4.01 -4.79
N PRO A 61 -15.97 3.16 -5.12
CA PRO A 61 -16.84 3.36 -6.27
C PRO A 61 -17.77 4.56 -6.11
N LEU A 62 -17.85 5.11 -4.89
CA LEU A 62 -18.65 6.28 -4.56
C LEU A 62 -17.87 7.59 -4.80
N THR A 63 -16.56 7.57 -4.55
CA THR A 63 -15.74 8.80 -4.51
C THR A 63 -14.58 8.82 -5.50
N GLN A 64 -14.22 7.69 -6.10
CA GLN A 64 -13.05 7.53 -6.95
C GLN A 64 -13.36 6.79 -8.24
N PHE A 65 -12.64 7.15 -9.30
CA PHE A 65 -12.70 6.56 -10.63
C PHE A 65 -11.35 5.92 -10.94
N THR A 66 -11.39 4.65 -11.36
CA THR A 66 -10.20 3.91 -11.79
C THR A 66 -9.82 4.31 -13.22
N CYS A 67 -8.56 4.69 -13.43
CA CYS A 67 -8.07 4.97 -14.77
C CYS A 67 -8.02 3.67 -15.59
N PRO A 68 -8.70 3.59 -16.76
CA PRO A 68 -8.83 2.35 -17.52
C PRO A 68 -7.52 1.83 -18.11
N HIS A 69 -6.48 2.67 -18.20
CA HIS A 69 -5.16 2.31 -18.70
C HIS A 69 -4.08 2.31 -17.61
N THR A 70 -4.45 2.50 -16.35
CA THR A 70 -3.50 2.54 -15.25
C THR A 70 -4.08 1.82 -14.03
N PRO A 71 -3.89 0.49 -13.94
CA PRO A 71 -4.38 -0.28 -12.82
C PRO A 71 -3.79 0.27 -11.52
N GLY A 72 -4.62 0.41 -10.48
CA GLY A 72 -4.23 0.98 -9.19
C GLY A 72 -4.28 2.52 -9.11
N MET A 73 -4.40 3.24 -10.24
CA MET A 73 -4.55 4.69 -10.23
C MET A 73 -6.02 5.07 -10.03
N CYS A 74 -6.30 5.70 -8.89
CA CYS A 74 -7.61 6.22 -8.52
C CYS A 74 -7.57 7.75 -8.53
N ILE A 75 -8.43 8.36 -9.33
CA ILE A 75 -8.69 9.81 -9.26
C ILE A 75 -10.04 10.04 -8.56
N PRO A 76 -10.27 11.18 -7.91
CA PRO A 76 -11.61 11.54 -7.47
C PRO A 76 -12.59 11.51 -8.65
N THR A 77 -13.82 11.03 -8.46
CA THR A 77 -14.86 11.07 -9.51
C THR A 77 -15.11 12.48 -10.04
N ALA A 78 -14.88 13.51 -9.22
CA ALA A 78 -14.93 14.91 -9.61
C ALA A 78 -13.85 15.32 -10.64
N TRP A 79 -12.76 14.56 -10.73
CA TRP A 79 -11.64 14.82 -11.66
C TRP A 79 -11.81 14.06 -12.98
N ARG A 80 -12.87 13.26 -13.10
CA ARG A 80 -13.24 12.61 -14.36
C ARG A 80 -13.77 13.67 -15.32
N CYS A 81 -13.03 13.92 -16.41
CA CYS A 81 -13.39 14.89 -17.44
C CYS A 81 -13.49 16.34 -16.90
N ASP A 82 -12.68 16.71 -15.91
CA ASP A 82 -12.68 18.06 -15.33
C ASP A 82 -11.97 19.13 -16.20
N GLY A 83 -11.44 18.72 -17.36
CA GLY A 83 -10.73 19.61 -18.28
C GLY A 83 -9.27 19.88 -17.89
N GLN A 84 -8.73 19.20 -16.87
CA GLN A 84 -7.31 19.28 -16.50
C GLN A 84 -6.60 17.96 -16.81
N ASN A 85 -5.61 18.01 -17.72
CA ASN A 85 -4.74 16.86 -17.97
C ASN A 85 -3.64 16.80 -16.91
N GLY A 86 -3.55 15.67 -16.20
CA GLY A 86 -2.39 15.28 -15.39
C GLY A 86 -2.16 16.15 -14.16
N LYS A 87 -2.78 15.79 -13.04
CA LYS A 87 -2.29 16.22 -11.72
C LYS A 87 -1.33 15.14 -11.24
N ASN A 88 -0.04 15.44 -11.36
CA ASN A 88 1.06 14.71 -10.72
C ASN A 88 1.08 15.03 -9.23
#